data_AF-A0A8T3X2K0-F1
#
_entry.id   AF-A0A8T3X2K0-F1
#
_cell.length_a   1.000
_cell.length_b   1.000
_cell.length_c   1.000
_cell.angle_alpha   90.00
_cell.angle_beta   90.00
_cell.angle_gamma   90.00
#
_symmetry.space_group_name_H-M   'P 1'
#
loop_
_entity.id
_entity.type
_entity.pdbx_description
1 polymer ?
#
loop_
_entity_poly.entity_id
_entity_poly.type
_entity_poly.pdbx_seq_one_letter_code
_entity_poly.pdbx_strand_id
1 'polypeptide(L)' 'MGQQEVYTFLKKNRNKWFTSKEIASRLKASVGSITTCLKKLRDSSSVSFRYPNKQGQGRNSYVYKFRE' A
#
# COMPACT_ATOMS: atom_id res chain seq x y z
N MET A 1 7.88 -13.04 0.65
CA MET A 1 6.75 -12.07 0.69
C MET A 1 6.36 -11.69 -0.71
N GLY A 2 5.09 -11.81 -1.06
CA GLY A 2 4.61 -11.63 -2.43
C GLY A 2 3.47 -10.62 -2.55
N GLN A 3 3.16 -10.29 -3.80
CA GLN A 3 2.07 -9.40 -4.20
C GLN A 3 0.71 -9.82 -3.62
N GLN A 4 0.47 -11.14 -3.51
CA GLN A 4 -0.78 -11.70 -3.00
C GLN A 4 -1.00 -11.43 -1.51
N GLU A 5 0.06 -11.42 -0.70
CA GLU A 5 -0.03 -11.10 0.73
C GLU A 5 -0.39 -9.63 0.95
N VAL A 6 0.23 -8.73 0.16
CA VAL A 6 -0.09 -7.29 0.18
C VAL A 6 -1.53 -7.05 -0.24
N TYR A 7 -1.97 -7.71 -1.32
CA TYR A 7 -3.35 -7.63 -1.78
C TYR A 7 -4.34 -8.15 -0.74
N THR A 8 -4.05 -9.29 -0.13
CA THR A 8 -4.89 -9.91 0.92
C THR A 8 -4.98 -9.02 2.15
N PHE A 9 -3.87 -8.38 2.56
CA PHE A 9 -3.87 -7.41 3.67
C PHE A 9 -4.79 -6.23 3.38
N LEU A 10 -4.68 -5.63 2.18
CA LEU A 10 -5.55 -4.52 1.78
C LEU A 10 -7.01 -4.95 1.70
N LYS A 11 -7.29 -6.15 1.15
CA LYS A 11 -8.64 -6.72 1.07
C LYS A 11 -9.27 -6.92 2.45
N LYS A 12 -8.51 -7.45 3.41
CA LYS A 12 -8.97 -7.60 4.82
C LYS A 12 -9.25 -6.26 5.48
N ASN A 13 -8.56 -5.19 5.06
CA ASN A 13 -8.70 -3.85 5.61
C ASN A 13 -9.32 -2.86 4.60
N ARG A 14 -10.33 -3.32 3.84
CA ARG A 14 -10.88 -2.62 2.66
C ARG A 14 -11.31 -1.17 2.89
N ASN A 15 -11.62 -0.75 4.12
CA ASN A 15 -12.09 0.61 4.43
C ASN A 15 -11.00 1.59 4.86
N LYS A 16 -9.73 1.15 4.95
CA LYS A 16 -8.63 1.97 5.47
C LYS A 16 -7.56 2.21 4.41
N TRP A 17 -6.95 3.38 4.49
CA TRP A 17 -5.78 3.75 3.69
C TRP A 17 -4.52 3.46 4.48
N PHE A 18 -3.51 2.89 3.83
CA PHE A 18 -2.23 2.56 4.46
C PHE A 18 -1.06 3.07 3.64
N THR A 19 -0.01 3.51 4.32
CA THR A 19 1.29 3.78 3.69
C THR A 19 2.07 2.48 3.44
N SER A 20 3.06 2.51 2.54
CA SER A 20 3.98 1.39 2.34
C SER A 20 4.73 1.00 3.62
N LYS A 21 5.03 1.98 4.49
CA LYS A 21 5.67 1.77 5.80
C LYS A 21 4.76 1.02 6.76
N GLU A 22 3.49 1.39 6.85
CA GLU A 22 2.53 0.70 7.71
C GLU A 22 2.31 -0.75 7.26
N ILE A 23 2.11 -0.97 5.96
CA ILE A 23 1.95 -2.31 5.39
C ILE A 23 3.19 -3.15 5.68
N ALA A 24 4.39 -2.59 5.50
CA ALA A 24 5.64 -3.25 5.80
C ALA A 24 5.76 -3.65 7.27
N SER A 25 5.43 -2.75 8.19
CA SER A 25 5.41 -3.04 9.62
C SER A 25 4.43 -4.15 9.98
N ARG A 26 3.20 -4.09 9.45
CA ARG A 26 2.15 -5.09 9.72
C ARG A 26 2.48 -6.47 9.16
N LEU A 27 3.10 -6.51 7.98
CA LEU A 27 3.48 -7.77 7.35
C LEU A 27 4.83 -8.27 7.88
N LYS A 28 5.61 -7.47 8.62
CA LYS A 28 7.03 -7.74 8.97
C LYS A 28 7.92 -7.88 7.74
N ALA A 29 7.73 -6.98 6.79
CA ALA A 29 8.38 -6.93 5.49
C ALA A 29 9.35 -5.75 5.37
N SER A 30 10.27 -5.81 4.41
CA SER A 30 11.00 -4.61 3.98
C SER A 30 10.10 -3.66 3.20
N VAL A 31 10.20 -2.36 3.50
CA VAL A 31 9.47 -1.28 2.81
C VAL A 31 9.74 -1.30 1.30
N GLY A 32 10.96 -1.64 0.88
CA GLY A 32 11.33 -1.73 -0.53
C GLY A 32 10.53 -2.80 -1.27
N SER A 33 10.45 -4.02 -0.70
CA SER A 33 9.68 -5.13 -1.27
C SER A 33 8.19 -4.82 -1.37
N ILE A 34 7.63 -4.19 -0.33
CA ILE A 34 6.24 -3.73 -0.31
C ILE A 34 5.99 -2.66 -1.37
N THR A 35 6.90 -1.71 -1.52
CA THR A 35 6.80 -0.65 -2.53
C THR A 35 6.80 -1.23 -3.94
N THR A 36 7.66 -2.20 -4.24
CA THR A 36 7.66 -2.91 -5.53
C THR A 36 6.34 -3.66 -5.78
N CYS A 37 5.80 -4.35 -4.77
CA CYS A 37 4.52 -5.05 -4.89
C CYS A 37 3.37 -4.06 -5.12
N LEU A 38 3.32 -2.96 -4.37
CA LEU A 38 2.30 -1.92 -4.50
C LEU A 38 2.37 -1.22 -5.86
N LYS A 39 3.59 -1.01 -6.39
CA LYS A 39 3.77 -0.46 -7.74
C LYS A 39 3.16 -1.38 -8.80
N LYS A 40 3.37 -2.70 -8.70
CA LYS A 40 2.76 -3.70 -9.61
C LYS A 40 1.23 -3.75 -9.48
N LEU A 41 0.71 -3.75 -8.25
CA LEU A 41 -0.73 -3.74 -8.00
C LEU A 41 -1.40 -2.47 -8.53
N ARG A 42 -0.70 -1.33 -8.43
CA ARG A 42 -1.14 -0.06 -9.00
C ARG A 42 -1.18 -0.10 -10.52
N ASP A 43 -0.13 -0.64 -11.14
CA ASP A 43 -0.04 -0.78 -12.60
C ASP A 43 -1.17 -1.68 -13.14
N SER A 44 -1.43 -2.79 -12.43
CA SER A 44 -2.56 -3.68 -12.71
C SER A 44 -3.93 -3.13 -12.28
N SER A 45 -4.01 -1.89 -11.80
CA SER A 45 -5.26 -1.25 -11.35
C SER A 45 -6.03 -2.00 -10.23
N SER A 46 -5.40 -2.96 -9.55
CA SER A 46 -6.03 -3.83 -8.53
C SER A 46 -6.18 -3.16 -7.16
N VAL A 47 -5.58 -1.99 -6.96
CA VAL A 47 -5.63 -1.22 -5.72
C VAL A 47 -5.83 0.26 -6.01
N SER A 48 -6.54 0.95 -5.12
CA SER A 48 -6.70 2.39 -5.16
C SER A 48 -5.51 3.04 -4.47
N PHE A 49 -4.97 4.11 -5.07
CA PHE A 49 -3.86 4.87 -4.51
C PHE A 49 -4.15 6.36 -4.60
N ARG A 50 -3.63 7.15 -3.66
CA ARG A 50 -3.68 8.61 -3.71
C ARG A 50 -2.52 9.23 -2.94
N TYR A 51 -2.33 10.52 -3.15
CA TYR A 51 -1.47 11.30 -2.26
C TYR A 51 -2.20 11.58 -0.93
N PRO A 52 -1.50 11.51 0.21
CA PRO A 52 -2.05 11.95 1.49
C PRO A 52 -2.36 13.44 1.40
N ASN A 53 -3.62 13.82 1.68
CA ASN A 53 -4.03 15.21 1.66
C ASN A 53 -3.30 15.96 2.80
N LYS A 54 -2.40 16.87 2.43
CA LYS A 54 -1.75 17.95 3.23
C LYS A 54 -1.70 17.79 4.77
N GLN A 55 -0.52 17.44 5.28
CA GLN A 55 0.34 18.28 6.15
C GLN A 55 1.42 17.36 6.76
N GLY A 56 2.69 17.59 6.40
CA GLY A 56 3.81 17.19 7.26
C GLY A 56 4.39 15.78 7.16
N GLN A 57 4.09 14.95 6.16
CA GLN A 57 4.80 13.67 6.00
C GLN A 57 5.33 13.46 4.58
N GLY A 58 6.64 13.70 4.43
CA GLY A 58 7.52 13.18 3.37
C GLY A 58 7.01 13.27 1.93
N ARG A 59 7.54 14.24 1.18
CA ARG A 59 7.47 14.29 -0.29
C ARG A 59 7.52 12.86 -0.87
N ASN A 60 6.47 12.45 -1.61
CA ASN A 60 6.33 11.17 -2.33
C ASN A 60 5.90 9.90 -1.56
N SER A 61 5.10 10.00 -0.49
CA SER A 61 4.48 8.80 0.10
C SER A 61 3.05 8.62 -0.42
N TYR A 62 2.80 7.61 -1.27
CA TYR A 62 1.43 7.22 -1.63
C TYR A 62 0.76 6.46 -0.48
N VAL A 63 -0.55 6.63 -0.34
CA VAL A 63 -1.39 5.75 0.47
C VAL A 63 -2.19 4.83 -0.44
N TYR A 64 -2.43 3.61 0.03
CA TYR A 64 -3.06 2.53 -0.73
C TYR A 64 -4.27 1.98 0.01
N LYS A 65 -5.31 1.62 -0.74
CA LYS A 65 -6.55 1.01 -0.27
C LYS A 65 -6.96 -0.09 -1.24
N PHE A 66 -7.69 -1.09 -0.75
CA PHE A 66 -8.33 -2.06 -1.63
C PHE A 66 -9.28 -1.36 -2.61
N ARG A 67 -9.27 -1.80 -3.87
CA ARG A 67 -10.24 -1.39 -4.88
C ARG A 67 -11.27 -2.52 -4.97
N GLU A 68 -12.54 -2.20 -4.70
CA GLU A 68 -13.67 -3.11 -4.91
C GLU A 68 -13.95 -3.29 -6.41
#